data_AF-A0A8T6CHL0-F1
#
_entry.id   AF-A0A8T6CHL0-F1
#
_cell.length_a   1.000
_cell.length_b   1.000
_cell.length_c   1.000
_cell.angle_alpha   90.00
_cell.angle_beta   90.00
_cell.angle_gamma   90.00
#
_symmetry.space_group_name_H-M   'P 1'
#
loop_
_entity.id
_entity.type
_entity.pdbx_description
1 polymer ?
#
loop_
_entity_poly.entity_id
_entity_poly.type
_entity_poly.pdbx_seq_one_letter_code
_entity_poly.pdbx_strand_id
1 'polypeptide(L)'
;MMVRGIRGATSVTENTREAILEATAELLDAIVEANDIDRGNVASAFFTTTPDLNAEYPAVAARAAGWTDVPLLCGHEMNVPGGLPRCLRLLIHVNTDLALSEI
;
A
#
# COMPACT_ATOMS: atom_id res chain seq x y z
N MET A 1 -22.84 -5.35 0.24
CA MET A 1 -21.40 -5.05 0.09
C MET A 1 -21.13 -4.06 -1.02
N MET A 2 -20.40 -3.02 -0.67
CA MET A 2 -19.85 -2.01 -1.57
C MET A 2 -18.32 -2.14 -1.55
N VAL A 3 -17.66 -1.58 -2.55
CA VAL A 3 -16.20 -1.44 -2.52
C VAL A 3 -15.82 -0.13 -1.81
N ARG A 4 -14.83 -0.19 -0.92
CA ARG A 4 -14.21 0.97 -0.27
C ARG A 4 -12.71 0.97 -0.48
N GLY A 5 -12.15 2.16 -0.59
CA GLY A 5 -10.72 2.38 -0.70
C GLY A 5 -10.14 2.77 0.66
N ILE A 6 -9.13 2.05 1.14
CA ILE A 6 -8.36 2.38 2.34
C ILE A 6 -6.99 2.88 1.90
N ARG A 7 -6.59 4.05 2.42
CA ARG A 7 -5.35 4.71 2.05
C ARG A 7 -4.32 4.59 3.17
N GLY A 8 -3.06 4.49 2.78
CA GLY A 8 -1.95 4.72 3.67
C GLY A 8 -0.75 5.30 2.93
N ALA A 9 0.15 5.93 3.66
CA ALA A 9 1.39 6.45 3.13
C ALA A 9 2.49 6.40 4.18
N THR A 10 3.72 6.17 3.73
CA THR A 10 4.92 6.23 4.55
C THR A 10 6.07 6.81 3.73
N SER A 11 7.17 7.14 4.39
CA SER A 11 8.41 7.56 3.75
C SER A 11 9.54 6.62 4.11
N VAL A 12 10.42 6.34 3.16
CA VAL A 12 11.64 5.55 3.38
C VAL A 12 12.86 6.45 3.55
N THR A 13 13.77 6.02 4.43
CA THR A 13 15.00 6.74 4.74
C THR A 13 15.98 6.73 3.58
N GLU A 14 16.03 5.62 2.83
CA GLU A 14 16.93 5.39 1.70
C GLU A 14 16.26 4.55 0.59
N ASN A 15 16.79 4.63 -0.64
CA ASN A 15 16.32 3.84 -1.78
C ASN A 15 17.06 2.50 -1.84
N THR A 16 16.76 1.62 -0.89
CA THR A 16 17.26 0.24 -0.83
C THR A 16 16.10 -0.74 -0.86
N ARG A 17 16.36 -1.99 -1.28
CA ARG A 17 15.35 -3.05 -1.31
C ARG A 17 14.77 -3.24 0.09
N GLU A 18 15.65 -3.34 1.08
CA GLU A 18 15.33 -3.62 2.47
C GLU A 18 14.42 -2.53 3.05
N ALA A 19 14.80 -1.26 2.88
CA ALA A 19 14.01 -0.13 3.38
C ALA A 19 12.61 -0.08 2.74
N ILE A 20 12.50 -0.29 1.43
CA ILE A 20 11.21 -0.30 0.72
C ILE A 20 10.32 -1.42 1.24
N LEU A 21 10.86 -2.63 1.42
CA LEU A 21 10.08 -3.79 1.87
C LEU A 21 9.65 -3.64 3.33
N GLU A 22 10.54 -3.20 4.22
CA GLU A 22 10.25 -2.98 5.64
C GLU A 22 9.14 -1.93 5.81
N ALA A 23 9.29 -0.76 5.20
CA ALA A 23 8.29 0.30 5.28
C ALA A 23 6.95 -0.09 4.64
N THR A 24 6.97 -0.89 3.57
CA THR A 24 5.72 -1.38 2.96
C THR A 24 5.01 -2.39 3.86
N ALA A 25 5.75 -3.30 4.49
CA ALA A 25 5.21 -4.29 5.41
C ALA A 25 4.60 -3.61 6.64
N GLU A 26 5.33 -2.69 7.28
CA GLU A 26 4.85 -1.91 8.43
C GLU A 26 3.57 -1.15 8.08
N LEU A 27 3.55 -0.46 6.93
CA LEU A 27 2.37 0.28 6.49
C LEU A 27 1.18 -0.64 6.20
N LEU A 28 1.42 -1.78 5.55
CA LEU A 28 0.36 -2.74 5.24
C LEU A 28 -0.25 -3.33 6.52
N ASP A 29 0.60 -3.75 7.47
CA ASP A 29 0.17 -4.32 8.75
C ASP A 29 -0.63 -3.29 9.56
N ALA A 30 -0.15 -2.04 9.63
CA ALA A 30 -0.86 -0.96 10.32
C ALA A 30 -2.24 -0.67 9.69
N ILE A 31 -2.36 -0.68 8.36
CA ILE A 31 -3.64 -0.50 7.67
C ILE A 31 -4.59 -1.66 7.97
N VAL A 32 -4.09 -2.90 7.89
CA VAL A 32 -4.88 -4.12 8.14
C VAL A 32 -5.39 -4.15 9.58
N GLU A 33 -4.52 -3.87 10.55
CA GLU A 33 -4.87 -3.85 11.97
C GLU A 33 -5.88 -2.74 12.30
N ALA A 34 -5.66 -1.51 11.79
CA ALA A 34 -6.54 -0.39 12.07
C ALA A 34 -7.96 -0.54 11.50
N ASN A 35 -8.14 -1.38 10.48
CA ASN A 35 -9.40 -1.55 9.75
C ASN A 35 -9.98 -2.97 9.87
N ASP A 36 -9.38 -3.86 10.67
CA ASP A 36 -9.76 -5.27 10.81
C ASP A 36 -9.99 -5.96 9.45
N ILE A 37 -9.03 -5.79 8.53
CA ILE A 37 -9.20 -6.25 7.14
C ILE A 37 -9.03 -7.77 7.06
N ASP A 38 -10.12 -8.46 6.75
CA ASP A 38 -10.03 -9.83 6.23
C ASP A 38 -9.53 -9.81 4.77
N ARG A 39 -8.39 -10.48 4.53
CA ARG A 39 -7.80 -10.64 3.20
C ARG A 39 -8.77 -11.23 2.19
N GLY A 40 -9.68 -12.12 2.62
CA GLY A 40 -10.71 -12.70 1.75
C GLY A 40 -11.66 -11.68 1.14
N ASN A 41 -11.75 -10.49 1.73
CA ASN A 41 -12.57 -9.39 1.26
C ASN A 41 -11.80 -8.35 0.43
N VAL A 42 -10.49 -8.52 0.24
CA VAL A 42 -9.68 -7.58 -0.55
C VAL A 42 -9.88 -7.84 -2.04
N ALA A 43 -10.40 -6.84 -2.76
CA ALA A 43 -10.60 -6.90 -4.21
C ALA A 43 -9.30 -6.64 -4.99
N SER A 44 -8.49 -5.68 -4.55
CA SER A 44 -7.17 -5.36 -5.15
C SER A 44 -6.38 -4.40 -4.26
N ALA A 45 -5.08 -4.25 -4.51
CA ALA A 45 -4.26 -3.19 -3.93
C ALA A 45 -3.34 -2.53 -4.95
N PHE A 46 -3.26 -1.20 -4.85
CA PHE A 46 -2.37 -0.36 -5.64
C PHE A 46 -1.29 0.19 -4.73
N PHE A 47 -0.05 0.10 -5.19
CA PHE A 47 1.14 0.64 -4.55
C PHE A 47 1.73 1.69 -5.46
N THR A 48 2.01 2.87 -4.93
CA THR A 48 2.71 3.91 -5.69
C THR A 48 3.93 4.38 -4.93
N THR A 49 5.00 4.65 -5.67
CA THR A 49 6.21 5.27 -5.11
C THR A 49 6.49 6.58 -5.82
N THR A 50 7.10 7.53 -5.13
CA THR A 50 7.74 8.64 -5.82
C THR A 50 8.87 8.13 -6.73
N PRO A 51 9.18 8.80 -7.86
CA PRO A 51 10.14 8.29 -8.84
C PRO A 51 11.58 8.11 -8.32
N ASP A 52 11.90 8.68 -7.17
CA ASP A 52 13.18 8.53 -6.47
C ASP A 52 13.31 7.20 -5.68
N LEU A 53 12.27 6.34 -5.71
CA LEU A 53 12.30 4.96 -5.21
C LEU A 53 12.12 3.96 -6.35
N ASN A 54 13.20 3.24 -6.65
CA ASN A 54 13.26 2.29 -7.76
C ASN A 54 14.08 1.03 -7.44
N ALA A 55 14.48 0.82 -6.19
CA ALA A 55 15.26 -0.35 -5.78
C ALA A 55 14.44 -1.65 -5.69
N GLU A 56 13.13 -1.58 -5.48
CA GLU A 56 12.23 -2.74 -5.41
C GLU A 56 10.74 -2.34 -5.60
N TYR A 57 9.93 -3.28 -6.06
CA TYR A 57 8.47 -3.23 -6.05
C TYR A 57 7.91 -3.42 -4.63
N PRO A 58 7.14 -2.45 -4.10
CA PRO A 58 6.47 -2.58 -2.81
C PRO A 58 5.61 -3.84 -2.66
N ALA A 59 4.94 -4.27 -3.74
CA ALA A 59 4.05 -5.42 -3.71
C ALA A 59 4.71 -6.74 -3.28
N VAL A 60 6.05 -6.84 -3.35
CA VAL A 60 6.79 -8.00 -2.82
C VAL A 60 6.57 -8.17 -1.31
N ALA A 61 6.46 -7.09 -0.55
CA ALA A 61 6.16 -7.15 0.88
C ALA A 61 4.77 -7.75 1.14
N ALA A 62 3.76 -7.33 0.37
CA ALA A 62 2.41 -7.90 0.47
C ALA A 62 2.39 -9.40 0.11
N ARG A 63 3.15 -9.83 -0.92
CA ARG A 63 3.31 -11.26 -1.24
C ARG A 63 3.94 -12.04 -0.08
N ALA A 64 4.96 -11.49 0.56
CA ALA A 64 5.60 -12.09 1.73
C ALA A 64 4.65 -12.18 2.94
N ALA A 65 3.73 -11.22 3.10
CA ALA A 65 2.63 -11.24 4.07
C ALA A 65 1.47 -12.19 3.68
N GLY A 66 1.64 -12.99 2.62
CA GLY A 66 0.68 -14.01 2.20
C GLY A 66 -0.48 -13.49 1.35
N TRP A 67 -0.39 -12.28 0.79
CA TRP A 67 -1.37 -11.78 -0.19
C TRP A 67 -1.08 -12.39 -1.57
N THR A 68 -1.09 -13.72 -1.68
CA THR A 68 -0.72 -14.46 -2.91
C THR A 68 -1.82 -14.49 -3.96
N ASP A 69 -3.08 -14.34 -3.55
CA ASP A 69 -4.23 -14.40 -4.46
C ASP A 69 -4.85 -13.02 -4.74
N VAL A 70 -4.42 -12.00 -3.99
CA VAL A 70 -4.88 -10.61 -4.18
C VAL A 70 -4.24 -10.03 -5.45
N PRO A 71 -5.00 -9.37 -6.35
CA PRO A 71 -4.45 -8.59 -7.45
C PRO A 71 -3.69 -7.36 -6.92
N LEU A 72 -2.39 -7.29 -7.20
CA LEU A 72 -1.51 -6.20 -6.79
C LEU A 72 -0.98 -5.45 -8.01
N LEU A 73 -0.95 -4.12 -7.95
CA LEU A 73 -0.36 -3.28 -9.00
C LEU A 73 0.57 -2.23 -8.42
N CYS A 74 1.77 -2.09 -8.99
CA CYS A 74 2.70 -1.01 -8.67
C CYS A 74 2.70 0.05 -9.77
N GLY A 75 2.93 1.31 -9.38
CA GLY A 75 3.18 2.41 -10.30
C GLY A 75 4.06 3.49 -9.66
N HIS A 76 4.48 4.46 -10.46
CA HIS A 76 5.08 5.68 -9.94
C HIS A 76 4.02 6.77 -9.79
N GLU A 77 4.11 7.51 -8.70
CA GLU A 77 3.31 8.69 -8.43
C GLU A 77 3.76 9.86 -9.32
N MET A 78 2.87 10.83 -9.53
CA MET A 78 3.20 12.09 -10.18
C MET A 78 4.45 12.77 -9.55
N ASN A 79 5.35 13.26 -10.39
CA ASN A 79 6.57 13.94 -9.94
C ASN A 79 6.32 15.45 -9.71
N VAL A 80 5.73 15.81 -8.57
CA VAL A 80 5.41 17.21 -8.25
C VAL A 80 6.60 17.92 -7.61
N PRO A 81 7.01 19.11 -8.11
CA PRO A 81 8.02 19.93 -7.44
C PRO A 81 7.65 20.24 -5.99
N GLY A 82 8.58 20.00 -5.06
CA GLY A 82 8.34 20.19 -3.62
C GLY A 82 7.51 19.09 -2.95
N GLY A 83 7.14 18.03 -3.69
CA GLY A 83 6.48 16.85 -3.13
C GLY A 83 7.38 16.12 -2.11
N LEU A 84 6.74 15.34 -1.23
CA LEU A 84 7.44 14.54 -0.22
C LEU A 84 8.33 13.50 -0.90
N PRO A 85 9.68 13.57 -0.78
CA PRO A 85 10.58 12.61 -1.41
C PRO A 85 10.44 11.24 -0.75
N ARG A 86 10.85 10.20 -1.48
CA ARG A 86 10.89 8.82 -1.01
C ARG A 86 9.61 8.36 -0.32
N CYS A 87 8.48 8.73 -0.91
CA CYS A 87 7.17 8.43 -0.36
C CYS A 87 6.54 7.25 -1.09
N LEU A 88 6.00 6.34 -0.29
CA LEU A 88 5.27 5.16 -0.72
C LEU A 88 3.82 5.28 -0.26
N ARG A 89 2.87 4.96 -1.14
CA ARG A 89 1.43 5.05 -0.85
C ARG A 89 0.72 3.77 -1.26
N LEU A 90 -0.26 3.38 -0.45
CA LEU A 90 -1.16 2.26 -0.72
C LEU A 90 -2.58 2.78 -0.93
N LEU A 91 -3.30 2.10 -1.82
CA LEU A 91 -4.75 2.13 -1.93
C LEU A 91 -5.26 0.69 -2.00
N ILE A 92 -5.92 0.24 -0.96
CA ILE A 92 -6.49 -1.11 -0.85
C ILE A 92 -7.99 -1.01 -1.10
N HIS A 93 -8.50 -1.81 -2.04
CA HIS A 93 -9.93 -1.93 -2.29
C HIS A 93 -10.48 -3.12 -1.52
N VAL A 94 -11.40 -2.88 -0.59
CA VAL A 94 -12.05 -3.91 0.23
C VAL A 94 -13.56 -3.97 -0.06
N ASN A 95 -14.12 -5.17 -0.11
CA ASN A 95 -15.55 -5.39 -0.09
C ASN A 95 -16.02 -5.33 1.37
N THR A 96 -16.88 -4.37 1.68
CA THR A 96 -17.37 -4.15 3.04
C THR A 96 -18.78 -3.57 3.04
N ASP A 97 -19.48 -3.70 4.16
CA ASP A 97 -20.77 -3.03 4.39
C ASP A 97 -20.61 -1.70 5.15
N LEU A 98 -19.39 -1.35 5.57
CA LEU A 98 -19.09 -0.06 6.21
C LEU A 98 -19.37 1.12 5.27
N ALA A 99 -19.90 2.20 5.84
CA ALA A 99 -20.02 3.48 5.16
C ALA A 99 -18.63 4.10 4.94
N LEU A 100 -18.52 5.00 3.97
CA LEU A 100 -17.24 5.66 3.66
C LEU A 100 -16.70 6.47 4.85
N SER A 101 -17.57 7.00 5.71
CA SER A 101 -17.19 7.77 6.91
C SER A 101 -16.64 6.91 8.05
N GLU A 102 -16.72 5.58 7.93
CA GLU A 102 -16.26 4.61 8.93
C GLU A 102 -14.94 3.95 8.51
N ILE A 103 -14.39 4.36 7.35
CA ILE A 103 -13.09 3.95 6.81
C ILE A 103 -12.02 4.98 7.20
#